data_AF-A0A6J4GQJ4-F1
#
_entry.id   AF-A0A6J4GQJ4-F1
#
_cell.length_a   1.000
_cell.length_b   1.000
_cell.length_c   1.000
_cell.angle_alpha   90.00
_cell.angle_beta   90.00
_cell.angle_gamma   90.00
#
_symmetry.space_group_name_H-M   'P 1'
#
loop_
_entity.id
_entity.type
_entity.pdbx_description
1 polymer ?
#
loop_
_entity_poly.entity_id
_entity_poly.type
_entity_poly.pdbx_seq_one_letter_code
_entity_poly.pdbx_strand_id
1 'polypeptide(L)' 'MTKDKIKELQNKIVEGLKVSSKKMIENKKKINGKIVVYADGKIQTINAVDIKD' A
#
# COMPACT_ATOMS: atom_id res chain seq x y z
N MET A 1 -18.67 21.78 1.10
CA MET A 1 -17.30 21.59 0.53
C MET A 1 -17.40 21.66 -0.98
N THR A 2 -16.48 22.35 -1.66
CA THR A 2 -16.43 22.38 -3.13
C THR A 2 -15.87 21.06 -3.68
N LYS A 3 -16.23 20.69 -4.92
CA LYS A 3 -15.73 19.48 -5.59
C LYS A 3 -14.20 19.43 -5.61
N ASP A 4 -13.54 20.57 -5.78
CA ASP A 4 -12.08 20.66 -5.83
C ASP A 4 -11.44 20.35 -4.47
N LYS A 5 -12.02 20.85 -3.37
CA LYS A 5 -11.55 20.54 -2.01
C LYS A 5 -11.72 19.06 -1.67
N ILE A 6 -12.79 18.43 -2.16
CA ILE A 6 -13.00 16.97 -1.99
C ILE A 6 -11.91 16.20 -2.74
N LYS A 7 -11.63 16.58 -3.99
CA LYS A 7 -10.60 15.93 -4.81
C LYS A 7 -9.20 16.10 -4.22
N GLU A 8 -8.87 17.27 -3.69
CA GLU A 8 -7.60 17.53 -3.02
C GLU A 8 -7.42 16.66 -1.78
N LEU A 9 -8.46 16.52 -0.95
CA LEU A 9 -8.43 15.64 0.23
C LEU A 9 -8.29 14.17 -0.16
N GLN A 10 -9.02 13.72 -1.18
CA GLN A 10 -8.88 12.36 -1.71
C GLN A 10 -7.45 12.08 -2.17
N ASN A 11 -6.82 13.02 -2.87
CA ASN A 11 -5.43 12.88 -3.31
C ASN A 11 -4.48 12.74 -2.11
N LYS A 12 -4.60 13.60 -1.10
CA LYS A 12 -3.78 13.54 0.12
C LYS A 12 -3.93 12.21 0.86
N ILE A 13 -5.15 11.67 0.94
CA ILE A 13 -5.42 10.35 1.53
C ILE A 13 -4.70 9.26 0.74
N VAL A 14 -4.83 9.27 -0.59
CA VAL A 14 -4.18 8.28 -1.46
C VAL A 14 -2.66 8.38 -1.35
N GLU A 15 -2.09 9.57 -1.30
CA GLU A 15 -0.66 9.78 -1.08
C GLU A 15 -0.18 9.24 0.27
N GLY A 16 -0.93 9.51 1.34
CA GLY A 16 -0.64 8.97 2.67
C GLY A 16 -0.67 7.44 2.70
N LEU A 17 -1.66 6.82 2.03
CA LEU A 17 -1.75 5.36 1.91
C LEU A 17 -0.59 4.77 1.12
N LYS A 18 -0.15 5.42 0.03
CA LYS A 18 1.04 5.00 -0.74
C LYS A 18 2.30 5.02 0.13
N VAL A 19 2.53 6.11 0.88
CA VAL A 19 3.69 6.24 1.78
C VAL A 19 3.65 5.17 2.88
N SER A 20 2.50 4.94 3.49
CA SER A 20 2.33 3.92 4.54
C SER A 20 2.60 2.51 3.99
N SER A 21 2.04 2.19 2.83
CA SER A 21 2.22 0.88 2.17
C SER A 21 3.67 0.62 1.82
N LYS A 22 4.38 1.63 1.29
CA LYS A 22 5.82 1.53 0.98
C LYS A 22 6.64 1.22 2.23
N LYS A 23 6.44 1.97 3.32
CA LYS A 23 7.14 1.74 4.61
C LYS A 23 6.83 0.36 5.18
N MET A 24 5.58 -0.11 5.06
CA MET A 24 5.20 -1.45 5.50
C MET A 24 5.96 -2.54 4.72
N ILE A 25 6.02 -2.43 3.40
CA ILE A 25 6.74 -3.37 2.53
C ILE A 25 8.23 -3.36 2.87
N GLU A 26 8.86 -2.19 2.96
CA GLU A 26 10.29 -2.05 3.31
C GLU A 26 10.61 -2.70 4.67
N ASN A 27 9.77 -2.47 5.69
CA ASN A 27 9.97 -3.10 7.00
C ASN A 27 9.81 -4.62 6.97
N LYS A 28 8.85 -5.13 6.18
CA LYS A 28 8.68 -6.58 6.02
C LYS A 28 9.82 -7.21 5.20
N LYS A 29 10.38 -6.51 4.20
CA LYS A 29 11.57 -6.95 3.46
C LYS A 29 12.76 -7.21 4.40
N LYS A 30 13.01 -6.31 5.36
CA LYS A 30 14.13 -6.42 6.33
C LYS A 30 14.10 -7.68 7.20
N ILE A 31 12.91 -8.21 7.49
CA ILE A 31 12.72 -9.40 8.32
C ILE A 31 12.40 -10.66 7.50
N ASN A 32 12.58 -10.60 6.18
CA ASN A 32 12.12 -11.64 5.23
C ASN A 32 10.66 -12.06 5.47
N GLY A 33 9.82 -11.08 5.81
CA GLY A 33 8.44 -11.27 6.21
C GLY A 33 7.50 -11.43 5.01
N LYS A 34 6.28 -11.88 5.31
CA LYS A 34 5.22 -12.05 4.32
C LYS A 34 4.16 -10.94 4.45
N ILE A 35 3.46 -10.68 3.36
CA ILE A 35 2.35 -9.74 3.26
C ILE A 35 1.15 -10.48 2.68
N VAL A 36 -0.03 -10.21 3.25
CA VAL A 36 -1.30 -10.74 2.75
C VAL A 36 -1.92 -9.66 1.86
N VAL A 37 -2.26 -10.04 0.63
CA VAL A 37 -2.89 -9.15 -0.36
C VAL A 37 -4.14 -9.82 -0.94
N TYR A 38 -5.10 -9.00 -1.35
CA TYR A 38 -6.22 -9.46 -2.17
C TYR A 38 -5.89 -9.13 -3.63
N ALA A 39 -5.68 -10.15 -4.44
CA ALA A 39 -5.35 -10.03 -5.87
C ALA A 39 -6.04 -11.17 -6.64
N ASP A 40 -6.43 -10.92 -7.88
CA ASP A 40 -7.07 -11.93 -8.74
C ASP A 40 -8.29 -12.62 -8.11
N GLY A 41 -9.08 -11.87 -7.33
CA GLY A 41 -10.28 -12.38 -6.67
C GLY A 41 -10.03 -13.29 -5.46
N LYS A 42 -8.78 -13.41 -4.99
CA LYS A 42 -8.41 -14.27 -3.86
C LYS A 42 -7.46 -13.59 -2.88
N ILE A 43 -7.46 -14.07 -1.65
CA ILE A 43 -6.46 -13.69 -0.65
C ILE A 43 -5.21 -14.54 -0.88
N GLN A 44 -4.06 -13.89 -1.01
CA GLN A 44 -2.78 -14.55 -1.20
C GLN A 44 -1.71 -13.96 -0.30
N THR A 45 -0.75 -14.80 0.07
CA THR A 45 0.39 -14.41 0.89
C THR A 45 1.64 -14.39 0.00
N ILE A 46 2.30 -13.24 -0.07
CA ILE A 46 3.52 -13.03 -0.87
C ILE A 46 4.70 -12.68 0.04
N ASN A 47 5.93 -13.06 -0.31
CA ASN A 47 7.08 -12.57 0.45
C ASN A 47 7.30 -11.11 0.10
N ALA A 48 7.59 -10.29 1.12
CA ALA A 48 7.80 -8.86 0.91
C ALA A 48 8.98 -8.57 -0.02
N VAL A 49 9.99 -9.45 -0.05
CA VAL A 49 11.17 -9.37 -0.92
C VAL A 49 10.85 -9.52 -2.41
N ASP A 50 9.74 -10.18 -2.75
CA ASP A 50 9.32 -10.41 -4.14
C ASP A 50 8.53 -9.21 -4.71
N ILE A 51 8.15 -8.25 -3.87
CA ILE A 51 7.40 -7.05 -4.28
C ILE A 51 8.37 -6.05 -4.89
N LYS A 52 8.18 -5.77 -6.19
CA LYS A 52 8.91 -4.71 -6.92
C LYS A 52 8.39 -3.33 -6.51
N ASP A 53 9.29 -2.36 -6.53
CA ASP A 53 8.99 -0.94 -6.23
C ASP A 53 8.20 -0.27 -7.36
#